data_AF-A0A535RHV2-F1
#
_entry.id   AF-A0A535RHV2-F1
#
_cell.length_a   1.000
_cell.length_b   1.000
_cell.length_c   1.000
_cell.angle_alpha   90.00
_cell.angle_beta   90.00
_cell.angle_gamma   90.00
#
_symmetry.space_group_name_H-M   'P 1'
#
loop_
_entity.id
_entity.type
_entity.pdbx_description
1 polymer ?
#
loop_
_entity_poly.entity_id
_entity_poly.type
_entity_poly.pdbx_seq_one_letter_code
_entity_poly.pdbx_strand_id
1 'polypeptide(L)'
;EAKSELQRNVDWMFPLTVEWFGLPDNLKMHSTQLEYRLKGKTNDELRQWWLSVVVPFCESIGVKVPAHREGDAYVLDYPFPSTFDAENKRWDFNDPCSWDDVLERWRARGPRNAEMVADFQESYYKLRKSRAS
;
A
#
# COMPACT_ATOMS: atom_id res chain seq x y z
N GLU A 1 -23.21 5.82 10.75
CA GLU A 1 -22.87 5.94 9.32
C GLU A 1 -21.40 6.32 9.11
N ALA A 2 -20.95 7.50 9.55
CA ALA A 2 -19.56 7.95 9.39
C ALA A 2 -18.48 6.98 9.92
N LYS A 3 -18.68 6.39 11.12
CA LYS A 3 -17.72 5.41 11.69
C LYS A 3 -17.58 4.15 10.83
N SER A 4 -18.69 3.67 10.26
CA SER A 4 -18.71 2.46 9.42
C SER A 4 -18.06 2.72 8.06
N GLU A 5 -18.24 3.92 7.51
CA GLU A 5 -17.57 4.33 6.28
C GLU A 5 -16.05 4.49 6.49
N LEU A 6 -15.65 5.14 7.58
CA LEU A 6 -14.25 5.24 7.97
C LEU A 6 -13.61 3.85 8.11
N GLN A 7 -14.30 2.92 8.79
CA GLN A 7 -13.79 1.55 8.95
C GLN A 7 -13.59 0.86 7.60
N ARG A 8 -14.56 0.94 6.68
CA ARG A 8 -14.41 0.36 5.34
C ARG A 8 -13.23 0.93 4.56
N ASN A 9 -13.01 2.24 4.67
CA ASN A 9 -11.87 2.88 4.01
C ASN A 9 -10.54 2.39 4.60
N VAL A 10 -10.48 2.18 5.92
CA VAL A 10 -9.30 1.66 6.59
C VAL A 10 -9.07 0.19 6.24
N ASP A 11 -10.10 -0.65 6.24
CA ASP A 11 -10.04 -2.07 5.89
C ASP A 11 -9.43 -2.28 4.49
N TRP A 12 -9.74 -1.38 3.56
CA TRP A 12 -9.16 -1.39 2.21
C TRP A 12 -7.75 -0.79 2.18
N MET A 13 -7.55 0.42 2.72
CA MET A 13 -6.32 1.19 2.54
C MET A 13 -5.15 0.69 3.39
N PHE A 14 -5.42 0.06 4.53
CA PHE A 14 -4.38 -0.39 5.44
C PHE A 14 -3.48 -1.46 4.79
N PRO A 15 -4.00 -2.61 4.30
CA PRO A 15 -3.14 -3.62 3.67
C PRO A 15 -2.45 -3.11 2.40
N LEU A 16 -3.11 -2.25 1.63
CA LEU A 16 -2.52 -1.60 0.46
C LEU A 16 -1.30 -0.75 0.83
N THR A 17 -1.36 -0.02 1.96
CA THR A 17 -0.24 0.81 2.44
C THR A 17 0.91 -0.06 2.96
N VAL A 18 0.59 -1.17 3.63
CA VAL A 18 1.57 -2.16 4.11
C VAL A 18 2.35 -2.77 2.93
N GLU A 19 1.67 -3.07 1.83
CA GLU A 19 2.29 -3.55 0.59
C GLU A 19 3.09 -2.47 -0.14
N TRP A 20 2.70 -1.19 -0.05
CA TRP A 20 3.38 -0.07 -0.73
C TRP A 20 4.84 0.09 -0.30
N PHE A 21 5.21 -0.36 0.91
CA PHE A 21 6.61 -0.41 1.31
C PHE A 21 7.47 -1.35 0.44
N GLY A 22 6.84 -2.24 -0.33
CA GLY A 22 7.49 -3.12 -1.30
C GLY A 22 7.70 -4.55 -0.79
N LEU A 23 8.42 -5.32 -1.59
CA LEU A 23 8.79 -6.71 -1.28
C LEU A 23 9.47 -6.81 0.10
N PRO A 24 9.26 -7.93 0.83
CA PRO A 24 10.03 -8.29 2.01
C PRO A 24 11.52 -8.34 1.69
N ASP A 25 12.36 -8.02 2.66
CA ASP A 25 13.79 -7.84 2.39
C ASP A 25 14.47 -9.16 1.95
N ASN A 26 13.94 -10.32 2.35
CA ASN A 26 14.43 -11.64 1.93
C ASN A 26 14.09 -12.01 0.47
N LEU A 27 13.11 -11.36 -0.16
CA LEU A 27 12.70 -11.60 -1.55
C LEU A 27 13.33 -10.61 -2.54
N LYS A 28 14.08 -9.61 -2.05
CA LYS A 28 14.81 -8.69 -2.92
C LYS A 28 16.04 -9.35 -3.53
N MET A 29 15.93 -9.74 -4.80
CA MET A 29 17.06 -10.23 -5.61
C MET A 29 18.16 -9.18 -5.85
N HIS A 30 17.86 -7.89 -5.64
CA HIS A 30 18.83 -6.78 -5.65
C HIS A 30 18.89 -6.12 -4.26
N SER A 31 19.33 -6.88 -3.25
CA SER A 31 19.73 -6.34 -1.94
C SER A 31 21.05 -5.58 -1.98
N THR A 32 21.77 -5.68 -3.11
CA THR A 32 22.88 -4.83 -3.51
C THR A 32 22.45 -3.36 -3.66
N GLN A 33 21.46 -2.82 -2.95
CA GLN A 33 21.14 -1.40 -2.97
C GLN A 33 20.56 -0.85 -1.66
N LEU A 34 21.06 -1.35 -0.53
CA LEU A 34 21.60 -0.43 0.49
C LEU A 34 22.84 0.34 -0.04
N GLU A 35 23.43 -0.13 -1.15
CA GLU A 35 24.72 0.20 -1.78
C GLU A 35 25.01 1.66 -2.18
N TYR A 36 24.06 2.60 -2.13
CA TYR A 36 24.34 4.01 -2.48
C TYR A 36 23.88 5.04 -1.43
N ARG A 37 23.55 4.64 -0.19
CA ARG A 37 23.03 5.54 0.88
C ARG A 37 21.71 6.29 0.55
N LEU A 38 20.96 5.86 -0.47
CA LEU A 38 19.70 6.51 -0.89
C LEU A 38 18.50 6.18 0.03
N LYS A 39 18.55 5.08 0.78
CA LYS A 39 17.52 4.69 1.75
C LYS A 39 18.15 4.48 3.12
N GLY A 40 17.65 5.20 4.13
CA GLY A 40 18.08 5.07 5.53
C GLY A 40 17.41 3.92 6.30
N LYS A 41 16.46 3.21 5.67
CA LYS A 41 15.72 2.06 6.23
C LYS A 41 15.41 1.03 5.14
N THR A 42 15.39 -0.25 5.50
CA THR A 42 14.91 -1.34 4.63
C THR A 42 13.39 -1.31 4.46
N ASN A 43 12.82 -2.17 3.60
CA ASN A 43 11.38 -2.18 3.42
C ASN A 43 10.67 -2.67 4.69
N ASP A 44 11.23 -3.69 5.35
CA ASP A 44 10.65 -4.25 6.56
C ASP A 44 10.78 -3.29 7.74
N GLU A 45 11.89 -2.56 7.85
CA GLU A 45 12.07 -1.50 8.85
C GLU A 45 11.09 -0.33 8.67
N LEU A 46 10.86 0.10 7.43
CA LEU A 46 9.87 1.15 7.14
C LEU A 46 8.46 0.70 7.50
N ARG A 47 8.11 -0.56 7.17
CA ARG A 47 6.81 -1.15 7.50
C ARG A 47 6.61 -1.23 9.00
N GLN A 48 7.60 -1.71 9.76
CA GLN A 48 7.53 -1.79 11.22
C GLN A 48 7.42 -0.41 11.87
N TRP A 49 8.21 0.57 11.40
CA TRP A 49 8.11 1.94 11.88
C TRP A 49 6.71 2.50 11.64
N TRP A 50 6.16 2.31 10.44
CA TRP A 50 4.82 2.79 10.10
C TRP A 50 3.73 2.12 10.95
N LEU A 51 3.79 0.80 11.14
CA LEU A 51 2.87 0.06 12.02
C LEU A 51 2.93 0.59 13.46
N SER A 52 4.12 0.91 13.97
CA SER A 52 4.29 1.46 15.32
C SER A 52 3.62 2.80 15.56
N VAL A 53 3.36 3.57 14.48
CA VAL A 53 2.67 4.86 14.53
C VAL A 53 1.18 4.67 14.28
N VAL A 54 0.82 3.91 13.26
CA VAL A 54 -0.56 3.81 12.76
C VAL A 54 -1.44 2.92 13.64
N VAL A 55 -0.94 1.78 14.11
CA VAL A 55 -1.76 0.86 14.91
C VAL A 55 -2.24 1.52 16.21
N PRO A 56 -1.36 2.12 17.06
CA PRO A 56 -1.82 2.80 18.27
C PRO A 56 -2.74 4.00 17.98
N PHE A 57 -2.48 4.72 16.89
CA PHE A 57 -3.33 5.84 16.50
C PHE A 57 -4.76 5.37 16.15
N CYS A 58 -4.89 4.35 15.30
CA CYS A 58 -6.18 3.77 14.93
C CYS A 58 -6.94 3.24 16.16
N GLU A 59 -6.24 2.53 17.05
CA GLU A 59 -6.82 2.06 18.32
C GLU A 59 -7.33 3.22 19.19
N SER A 60 -6.56 4.30 19.30
CA SER A 60 -6.92 5.47 20.12
C SER A 60 -8.21 6.17 19.67
N ILE A 61 -8.53 6.08 18.37
CA ILE A 61 -9.76 6.65 17.79
C ILE A 61 -10.87 5.59 17.61
N GLY A 62 -10.65 4.35 18.10
CA GLY A 62 -11.62 3.26 18.05
C GLY A 62 -11.87 2.71 16.64
N VAL A 63 -10.86 2.81 15.76
CA VAL A 63 -10.79 2.20 14.43
C VAL A 63 -9.98 0.91 14.53
N LYS A 64 -10.51 -0.18 13.96
CA LYS A 64 -9.79 -1.46 13.94
C LYS A 64 -8.85 -1.52 12.75
N VAL A 65 -7.70 -2.13 12.93
CA VAL A 65 -6.76 -2.49 11.86
C VAL A 65 -6.37 -3.96 12.02
N PRO A 66 -6.08 -4.67 10.92
CA PRO A 66 -5.72 -6.10 10.96
C PRO A 66 -4.24 -6.27 11.32
N ALA A 67 -3.83 -5.71 12.46
CA ALA A 67 -2.49 -5.83 13.01
C ALA A 67 -2.51 -5.60 14.53
N HIS A 68 -1.63 -6.27 15.25
CA HIS A 68 -1.46 -6.09 16.69
C HIS A 68 0.02 -6.08 17.11
N ARG A 69 0.28 -5.62 18.34
CA ARG A 69 1.63 -5.64 18.92
C ARG A 69 1.89 -7.01 19.55
N GLU A 70 2.99 -7.64 19.16
CA GLU A 70 3.52 -8.87 19.76
C GLU A 70 4.97 -8.63 20.22
N GLY A 71 5.18 -8.60 21.54
CA GLY A 71 6.47 -8.19 22.12
C GLY A 71 6.84 -6.76 21.71
N ASP A 72 7.98 -6.63 21.02
CA ASP A 72 8.49 -5.34 20.52
C ASP A 72 8.16 -5.07 19.03
N ALA A 73 7.44 -5.97 18.37
CA ALA A 73 7.09 -5.87 16.95
C ALA A 73 5.57 -5.74 16.73
N TYR A 74 5.19 -5.31 15.53
CA TYR A 74 3.81 -5.39 15.06
C TYR A 74 3.67 -6.51 14.03
N VAL A 75 2.66 -7.35 14.23
CA VAL A 75 2.34 -8.48 13.36
C VAL A 75 1.00 -8.23 12.68
N LEU A 76 0.84 -8.72 11.45
CA LEU A 76 -0.39 -8.62 10.68
C LEU A 76 -1.30 -9.80 11.03
N ASP A 77 -2.60 -9.56 11.10
CA ASP A 77 -3.60 -10.59 11.45
C ASP A 77 -4.04 -11.45 10.24
N TYR A 78 -3.33 -11.33 9.13
CA TYR A 78 -3.66 -11.97 7.86
C TYR A 78 -2.37 -12.41 7.14
N PRO A 79 -2.46 -13.39 6.21
CA PRO A 79 -1.32 -13.77 5.38
C PRO A 79 -0.84 -12.58 4.56
N PHE A 80 0.48 -12.36 4.53
CA PHE A 80 1.06 -11.24 3.79
C PHE A 80 2.01 -11.76 2.69
N PRO A 81 1.64 -11.64 1.40
CA PRO A 81 0.47 -10.93 0.87
C PRO A 81 -0.80 -11.79 0.81
N SER A 82 -1.95 -11.15 0.58
CA SER A 82 -3.25 -11.80 0.37
C SER A 82 -3.97 -11.28 -0.86
N THR A 83 -4.97 -12.02 -1.31
CA THR A 83 -5.74 -11.68 -2.51
C THR A 83 -6.55 -10.38 -2.32
N PHE A 84 -6.58 -9.55 -3.37
CA PHE A 84 -7.34 -8.29 -3.40
C PHE A 84 -8.30 -8.26 -4.58
N ASP A 85 -9.58 -8.10 -4.29
CA ASP A 85 -10.63 -7.80 -5.25
C ASP A 85 -10.62 -6.29 -5.54
N ALA A 86 -10.09 -5.91 -6.69
CA ALA A 86 -9.99 -4.50 -7.10
C ALA A 86 -11.33 -3.87 -7.50
N GLU A 87 -12.31 -4.69 -7.92
CA GLU A 87 -13.65 -4.21 -8.32
C GLU A 87 -14.44 -3.79 -7.07
N ASN A 88 -14.45 -4.66 -6.06
CA ASN A 88 -15.15 -4.40 -4.80
C ASN A 88 -14.31 -3.70 -3.74
N LYS A 89 -13.00 -3.51 -4.00
CA LYS A 89 -12.01 -2.92 -3.09
C LYS A 89 -11.97 -3.65 -1.75
N ARG A 90 -11.85 -4.97 -1.81
CA ARG A 90 -11.86 -5.85 -0.62
C ARG A 90 -10.67 -6.79 -0.64
N TRP A 91 -10.11 -7.00 0.54
CA TRP A 91 -9.09 -8.01 0.79
C TRP A 91 -9.76 -9.30 1.24
N ASP A 92 -9.27 -10.43 0.73
CA ASP A 92 -9.55 -11.73 1.33
C ASP A 92 -8.40 -12.08 2.29
N PHE A 93 -8.65 -11.95 3.59
CA PHE A 93 -7.65 -12.23 4.63
C PHE A 93 -7.47 -13.73 4.91
N ASN A 94 -8.26 -14.61 4.26
CA ASN A 94 -8.10 -16.06 4.37
C ASN A 94 -7.43 -16.67 3.13
N ASP A 95 -7.22 -15.88 2.08
CA ASP A 95 -6.64 -16.34 0.81
C ASP A 95 -5.24 -15.75 0.60
N PRO A 96 -4.17 -16.48 0.99
CA PRO A 96 -2.80 -16.06 0.73
C PRO A 96 -2.49 -16.07 -0.77
N CYS A 97 -1.78 -15.05 -1.25
CA CYS A 97 -1.26 -15.03 -2.62
C CYS A 97 0.26 -14.93 -2.64
N SER A 98 0.87 -15.02 -3.81
CA SER A 98 2.31 -14.86 -4.00
C SER A 98 2.67 -13.39 -4.26
N TRP A 99 3.94 -13.06 -4.07
CA TRP A 99 4.45 -11.75 -4.47
C TRP A 99 4.47 -11.54 -5.99
N ASP A 100 4.51 -12.62 -6.78
CA ASP A 100 4.36 -12.52 -8.24
C ASP A 100 2.94 -12.05 -8.61
N ASP A 101 1.91 -12.54 -7.91
CA ASP A 101 0.53 -12.08 -8.07
C ASP A 101 0.38 -10.59 -7.69
N VAL A 102 1.03 -10.17 -6.62
CA VAL A 102 1.07 -8.74 -6.21
C VAL A 102 1.70 -7.88 -7.29
N LEU A 103 2.84 -8.32 -7.85
CA LEU A 103 3.54 -7.59 -8.91
C LEU A 103 2.73 -7.54 -10.20
N GLU A 104 2.00 -8.60 -10.55
CA GLU A 104 1.06 -8.60 -11.66
C GLU A 104 -0.07 -7.58 -11.43
N ARG A 105 -0.71 -7.62 -10.25
CA ARG A 105 -1.76 -6.66 -9.86
C ARG A 105 -1.28 -5.21 -9.94
N TRP A 106 -0.08 -4.92 -9.44
CA TRP A 106 0.49 -3.57 -9.52
C TRP A 106 0.73 -3.12 -10.96
N ARG A 107 1.17 -4.04 -11.84
CA ARG A 107 1.36 -3.75 -13.28
C ARG A 107 0.05 -3.58 -14.03
N ALA A 108 -1.00 -4.31 -13.65
CA ALA A 108 -2.34 -4.18 -14.23
C ALA A 108 -2.97 -2.80 -13.98
N ARG A 109 -2.48 -2.09 -12.95
CA ARG A 109 -2.92 -0.76 -12.52
C ARG A 109 -4.38 -0.74 -12.05
N GLY A 110 -4.77 0.36 -11.40
CA GLY A 110 -6.15 0.55 -10.97
C GLY A 110 -7.10 0.85 -12.15
N PRO A 111 -8.41 0.57 -12.01
CA PRO A 111 -9.41 0.76 -13.06
C PRO A 111 -9.46 2.21 -13.59
N ARG A 112 -9.04 3.18 -12.76
CA ARG A 112 -9.02 4.60 -13.08
C ARG A 112 -7.73 5.11 -13.73
N ASN A 113 -6.76 4.23 -14.01
CA ASN A 113 -5.47 4.65 -14.54
C ASN A 113 -5.59 5.29 -15.93
N ALA A 114 -6.43 4.75 -16.82
CA ALA A 114 -6.60 5.30 -18.17
C ALA A 114 -7.18 6.73 -18.15
N GLU A 115 -8.20 6.95 -17.31
CA GLU A 115 -8.80 8.27 -17.08
C GLU A 115 -7.76 9.26 -16.54
N MET A 116 -7.03 8.88 -15.48
CA MET A 116 -6.01 9.74 -14.88
C MET A 116 -4.90 10.10 -15.88
N VAL A 117 -4.45 9.14 -16.69
CA VAL A 117 -3.45 9.39 -17.74
C VAL A 117 -3.99 10.35 -18.80
N ALA A 118 -5.24 10.19 -19.23
CA ALA A 118 -5.88 11.08 -20.19
C ALA A 118 -5.98 12.51 -19.65
N ASP A 119 -6.40 12.68 -18.39
CA ASP A 119 -6.50 13.99 -17.73
C ASP A 119 -5.13 14.68 -17.64
N PHE A 120 -4.07 13.93 -17.33
CA PHE A 120 -2.70 14.46 -17.31
C PHE A 120 -2.23 14.89 -18.68
N GLN A 121 -2.46 14.06 -19.71
CA GLN A 121 -2.08 14.38 -21.09
C GLN A 121 -2.81 15.65 -21.56
N GLU A 122 -4.12 15.74 -21.33
CA GLU A 122 -4.91 16.90 -21.69
C GLU A 122 -4.41 18.17 -20.99
N SER A 123 -4.16 18.08 -19.68
CA SER A 123 -3.63 19.19 -18.88
C SER A 123 -2.26 19.65 -19.41
N TYR A 124 -1.37 18.72 -19.75
CA TYR A 124 -0.07 19.02 -20.33
C TYR A 124 -0.18 19.71 -21.70
N TYR A 125 -1.07 19.24 -22.58
CA TYR A 125 -1.32 19.87 -23.87
C TYR A 125 -1.83 21.31 -23.73
N LYS A 126 -2.76 21.55 -22.80
CA LYS A 126 -3.30 22.88 -22.49
C LYS A 126 -2.22 23.84 -21.97
N LEU A 127 -1.39 23.38 -21.02
CA LEU A 127 -0.24 24.13 -20.49
C LEU A 127 0.79 24.48 -21.57
N ARG A 128 1.08 23.55 -22.48
CA ARG A 128 2.02 23.80 -23.58
C ARG A 128 1.47 24.84 -24.57
N LYS A 129 0.17 24.78 -24.87
CA LYS A 129 -0.49 25.73 -25.78
C LYS A 129 -0.55 27.14 -25.20
N SER A 130 -0.82 27.27 -23.89
CA SER A 130 -0.84 28.58 -23.21
C SER A 130 0.54 29.23 -23.07
N ARG A 131 1.62 28.44 -22.99
CA ARG A 131 3.01 28.95 -22.99
C ARG A 131 3.55 29.32 -24.37
N ALA A 132 2.88 28.87 -25.43
CA ALA A 132 3.25 29.16 -26.82
C ALA A 132 2.40 30.29 -27.44
N SER A 133 1.46 30.86 -26.66
CA SER A 133 0.63 32.02 -27.01
C SER A 133 1.12 33.24 -26.23
#